data_AF-A0A235C621-F1
#
_entry.id   AF-A0A235C621-F1
#
_cell.length_a   1.000
_cell.length_b   1.000
_cell.length_c   1.000
_cell.angle_alpha   90.00
_cell.angle_beta   90.00
_cell.angle_gamma   90.00
#
_symmetry.space_group_name_H-M   'P 1'
#
loop_
_entity.id
_entity.type
_entity.pdbx_description
1 polymer ?
#
loop_
_entity_poly.entity_id
_entity_poly.type
_entity_poly.pdbx_seq_one_letter_code
_entity_poly.pdbx_strand_id
1 'polypeptide(L)'
;MLATLGVITILCLLIAVMSKRLSPLVALIALPIIAALLGGFGLQTSAFIITGIKNVAPVVGMFVFAILFFGIMTDAGMLDPIIDRILRTVGTLSLIHI
;
A
#
# COMPACT_ATOMS: atom_id res chain seq x y z
N MET A 1 -24.46 -12.94 14.43
CA MET A 1 -23.26 -13.78 14.39
C MET A 1 -22.20 -13.25 13.43
N LEU A 2 -22.50 -12.95 12.15
CA LEU A 2 -21.50 -12.42 11.22
C LEU A 2 -21.07 -10.97 11.55
N ALA A 3 -22.03 -10.09 11.86
CA ALA A 3 -21.72 -8.70 12.23
C ALA A 3 -20.82 -8.59 13.48
N THR A 4 -21.06 -9.43 14.49
CA THR A 4 -20.24 -9.50 15.70
C THR A 4 -18.81 -9.95 15.40
N LEU A 5 -18.66 -10.93 14.50
CA LEU A 5 -17.35 -11.43 14.06
C LEU A 5 -16.59 -10.36 13.26
N GLY A 6 -17.29 -9.61 12.40
CA GLY A 6 -16.74 -8.47 11.68
C GLY A 6 -16.21 -7.37 12.62
N VAL A 7 -17.00 -6.96 13.62
CA VAL A 7 -16.59 -5.96 14.61
C VAL A 7 -15.37 -6.43 15.40
N ILE A 8 -15.35 -7.69 15.85
CA ILE A 8 -14.20 -8.27 16.57
C ILE A 8 -12.95 -8.26 15.68
N THR A 9 -13.08 -8.60 14.40
CA THR A 9 -11.96 -8.64 13.45
C THR A 9 -11.34 -7.26 13.28
N ILE A 10 -12.17 -6.22 13.12
CA ILE A 10 -11.70 -4.83 12.98
C ILE A 10 -10.98 -4.39 14.26
N LEU A 11 -11.55 -4.67 15.44
CA LEU A 11 -10.92 -4.32 16.73
C LEU A 11 -9.58 -5.03 16.91
N CYS A 12 -9.52 -6.33 16.63
CA CYS A 12 -8.26 -7.09 16.67
C CYS A 12 -7.22 -6.52 15.71
N LEU A 13 -7.64 -6.08 14.52
CA LEU A 13 -6.74 -5.49 13.51
C LEU A 13 -6.15 -4.18 14.00
N LEU A 14 -7.00 -3.30 14.51
CA LEU A 14 -6.57 -2.02 15.07
C LEU A 14 -5.59 -2.24 16.24
N ILE A 15 -5.92 -3.14 17.18
CA ILE A 15 -5.04 -3.44 18.32
C ILE A 15 -3.71 -4.03 17.84
N ALA A 16 -3.72 -4.99 16.90
CA ALA A 16 -2.52 -5.63 16.39
C ALA A 16 -1.58 -4.63 15.68
N VAL A 17 -2.14 -3.73 14.87
CA VAL A 17 -1.37 -2.70 14.17
C VAL A 17 -0.83 -1.66 15.16
N MET A 18 -1.66 -1.17 16.08
CA MET A 18 -1.26 -0.16 17.07
C MET A 18 -0.23 -0.69 18.08
N SER A 19 -0.26 -1.99 18.38
CA SER A 19 0.72 -2.64 19.25
C SER A 19 2.14 -2.57 18.68
N LYS A 20 2.32 -2.30 17.37
CA LYS A 20 3.61 -2.27 16.65
C LYS A 20 4.44 -3.55 16.78
N ARG A 21 3.87 -4.64 17.32
CA ARG A 21 4.51 -5.95 17.49
C ARG A 21 4.51 -6.78 16.21
N LEU A 22 3.60 -6.46 15.28
CA LEU A 22 3.44 -7.13 13.99
C LEU A 22 3.57 -6.09 12.87
N SER A 23 4.13 -6.50 11.73
CA SER A 23 4.08 -5.68 10.52
C SER A 23 2.61 -5.42 10.15
N PRO A 24 2.22 -4.17 9.83
CA PRO A 24 0.85 -3.85 9.42
C PRO A 24 0.35 -4.73 8.27
N LEU A 25 1.24 -5.07 7.33
CA LEU A 25 0.93 -5.94 6.20
C LEU A 25 0.57 -7.36 6.64
N VAL A 26 1.32 -7.90 7.62
CA VAL A 26 1.03 -9.23 8.18
C VAL A 26 -0.31 -9.22 8.92
N ALA A 27 -0.59 -8.17 9.69
CA ALA A 27 -1.87 -8.02 10.39
C ALA A 27 -3.05 -7.92 9.41
N LEU A 28 -2.89 -7.16 8.32
CA LEU A 28 -3.90 -6.99 7.26
C LEU A 28 -4.21 -8.29 6.50
N ILE A 29 -3.28 -9.24 6.43
CA ILE A 29 -3.49 -10.53 5.76
C ILE A 29 -4.00 -11.58 6.75
N ALA A 30 -3.32 -11.75 7.90
CA ALA A 30 -3.59 -12.86 8.80
C ALA A 30 -4.96 -12.76 9.48
N LEU A 31 -5.36 -11.56 9.93
CA LEU A 31 -6.58 -11.39 10.72
C LEU A 31 -7.85 -11.65 9.92
N PRO A 32 -8.03 -11.11 8.70
CA PRO A 32 -9.19 -11.44 7.86
C PRO A 32 -9.26 -12.93 7.50
N ILE A 33 -8.12 -13.59 7.30
CA ILE A 33 -8.07 -15.03 7.01
C ILE A 33 -8.53 -15.84 8.22
N ILE A 34 -7.99 -15.55 9.42
CA ILE A 34 -8.39 -16.24 10.66
C ILE A 34 -9.88 -16.01 10.92
N ALA A 35 -10.36 -14.77 10.77
CA ALA A 35 -11.78 -14.44 10.95
C ALA A 35 -12.70 -15.18 9.98
N ALA A 36 -12.32 -15.27 8.70
CA ALA A 36 -13.09 -16.01 7.69
C ALA A 36 -13.17 -17.50 8.01
N LEU A 37 -12.05 -18.11 8.45
CA LEU A 37 -12.01 -19.51 8.86
C LEU A 37 -12.86 -19.77 10.10
N LEU A 38 -12.77 -18.91 11.13
CA LEU A 38 -13.61 -18.99 12.33
C LEU A 38 -15.09 -18.73 12.04
N GLY A 39 -15.41 -17.95 11.01
CA GLY A 39 -16.76 -17.72 10.52
C GLY A 39 -17.38 -18.90 9.75
N GLY A 40 -16.63 -20.00 9.56
CA GLY A 40 -17.11 -21.18 8.86
C GLY A 40 -16.99 -21.10 7.33
N PHE A 41 -16.30 -20.10 6.79
CA PHE A 41 -16.24 -19.86 5.34
C PHE A 41 -15.28 -20.78 4.57
N GLY A 42 -14.59 -21.73 5.22
CA GLY A 42 -13.86 -22.84 4.58
C GLY A 42 -13.23 -22.51 3.22
N LEU A 43 -13.69 -23.18 2.16
CA LEU A 43 -13.26 -22.99 0.76
C LEU A 43 -13.69 -21.65 0.14
N GLN A 44 -14.71 -20.97 0.64
CA GLN A 44 -15.12 -19.65 0.15
C GLN A 44 -14.09 -18.56 0.51
N THR A 45 -13.27 -18.79 1.54
CA THR A 45 -12.16 -17.90 1.91
C THR A 45 -11.20 -17.65 0.74
N SER A 46 -10.89 -18.68 -0.05
CA SER A 46 -10.01 -18.53 -1.22
C SER A 46 -10.67 -17.69 -2.34
N ALA A 47 -11.98 -17.83 -2.52
CA ALA A 47 -12.73 -17.00 -3.46
C ALA A 47 -12.73 -15.52 -3.03
N PHE A 48 -12.83 -15.22 -1.73
CA PHE A 48 -12.71 -13.86 -1.20
C PHE A 48 -11.31 -13.29 -1.44
N ILE A 49 -10.25 -14.08 -1.24
CA ILE A 49 -8.87 -13.67 -1.50
C ILE A 49 -8.69 -13.34 -2.99
N ILE A 50 -9.10 -14.24 -3.89
CA ILE A 50 -8.97 -14.02 -5.34
C ILE A 50 -9.76 -12.79 -5.78
N THR A 51 -10.98 -12.62 -5.26
CA THR A 51 -11.80 -11.44 -5.58
C THR A 51 -11.15 -10.15 -5.07
N GLY A 52 -10.59 -10.16 -3.86
CA GLY A 52 -9.84 -9.04 -3.31
C GLY A 52 -8.62 -8.68 -4.17
N ILE A 53 -7.82 -9.68 -4.57
CA ILE A 53 -6.66 -9.47 -5.45
C ILE A 53 -7.11 -8.89 -6.79
N LYS A 54 -8.16 -9.43 -7.41
CA LYS A 54 -8.68 -8.91 -8.69
C LYS A 54 -9.09 -7.45 -8.61
N ASN A 55 -9.69 -7.02 -7.49
CA ASN A 55 -10.09 -5.63 -7.29
C ASN A 55 -8.90 -4.68 -7.10
N VAL A 56 -7.80 -5.16 -6.52
CA VAL A 56 -6.60 -4.38 -6.23
C VAL A 56 -5.59 -4.41 -7.39
N ALA A 57 -5.65 -5.45 -8.24
CA ALA A 57 -4.72 -5.67 -9.35
C ALA A 57 -4.54 -4.46 -10.29
N PRO A 58 -5.59 -3.73 -10.72
CA PRO A 58 -5.42 -2.57 -11.59
C PRO A 58 -4.63 -1.44 -10.92
N VAL A 59 -4.89 -1.21 -9.63
CA VAL A 59 -4.20 -0.18 -8.84
C VAL A 59 -2.73 -0.53 -8.69
N VAL A 60 -2.42 -1.78 -8.36
CA VAL A 60 -1.02 -2.27 -8.28
C VAL A 60 -0.33 -2.18 -9.63
N GLY A 61 -1.02 -2.55 -10.72
CA GLY A 61 -0.50 -2.41 -12.08
C GLY A 61 -0.14 -0.97 -12.43
N MET A 62 -0.99 -0.01 -12.06
CA MET A 62 -0.71 1.42 -12.22
C MET A 62 0.53 1.85 -11.42
N PHE A 63 0.67 1.39 -10.18
CA PHE A 63 1.85 1.69 -9.36
C PHE A 63 3.13 1.11 -9.94
N VAL A 64 3.12 -0.16 -10.35
CA VAL A 64 4.29 -0.80 -10.99
C VAL A 64 4.65 -0.07 -12.28
N PHE A 65 3.66 0.26 -13.11
CA PHE A 65 3.88 1.04 -14.32
C PHE A 65 4.51 2.40 -14.02
N ALA A 66 3.99 3.14 -13.04
CA ALA A 66 4.52 4.44 -12.66
C ALA A 66 5.97 4.35 -12.16
N ILE A 67 6.27 3.38 -11.29
CA ILE A 67 7.63 3.15 -10.77
C ILE A 67 8.60 2.85 -11.92
N LEU A 68 8.22 1.97 -12.85
CA LEU A 68 9.06 1.63 -13.99
C LEU A 68 9.23 2.81 -14.95
N PHE A 69 8.15 3.53 -15.26
CA PHE A 69 8.18 4.70 -16.13
C PHE A 69 9.08 5.82 -15.57
N PHE A 70 8.88 6.18 -14.29
CA PHE A 70 9.72 7.18 -13.62
C PHE A 70 11.16 6.70 -13.42
N GLY A 71 11.36 5.41 -13.14
CA GLY A 71 12.70 4.81 -13.09
C GLY A 71 13.44 4.99 -14.40
N ILE A 72 12.85 4.57 -15.52
CA ILE A 72 13.46 4.68 -16.86
C ILE A 72 13.74 6.14 -17.23
N MET A 73 12.80 7.06 -16.95
CA MET A 73 13.04 8.49 -17.25
C MET A 73 14.14 9.10 -16.39
N THR A 74 14.28 8.68 -15.13
CA THR A 74 15.37 9.11 -14.25
C THR A 74 16.70 8.58 -14.78
N ASP A 75 16.77 7.29 -15.12
CA ASP A 75 17.98 6.66 -15.64
C ASP A 75 18.42 7.26 -17.00
N ALA A 76 17.46 7.72 -17.80
CA ALA A 76 17.73 8.40 -19.07
C ALA A 76 18.11 9.89 -18.93
N GLY A 77 18.08 10.46 -17.73
CA GLY A 77 18.33 11.89 -17.48
C GLY A 77 17.25 12.84 -18.02
N MET A 78 16.09 12.30 -18.43
CA MET A 78 14.95 13.09 -18.93
C MET A 78 14.36 14.00 -17.84
N LEU A 79 14.49 13.60 -16.57
CA LEU A 79 13.98 14.35 -15.43
C LEU A 79 14.92 15.46 -14.96
N ASP A 80 16.22 15.37 -15.26
CA ASP A 80 17.24 16.35 -14.87
C ASP A 80 16.90 17.79 -15.28
N PRO A 81 16.50 18.11 -16.54
CA PRO A 81 16.15 19.48 -16.92
C PRO A 81 14.90 20.02 -16.22
N ILE A 82 13.96 19.15 -15.82
CA ILE A 82 12.78 19.55 -15.06
C ILE A 82 13.18 19.87 -13.62
N ILE A 83 14.00 19.02 -13.01
CA ILE A 83 14.54 19.20 -11.65
C ILE A 83 15.35 20.50 -11.58
N ASP A 84 16.25 20.74 -12.53
CA ASP A 84 17.06 21.97 -12.59
C ASP A 84 16.22 23.23 -12.72
N ARG A 85 15.13 23.17 -13.51
CA ARG A 85 14.24 24.32 -13.69
C ARG A 85 13.48 24.62 -12.40
N ILE A 86 12.99 23.58 -11.72
CA ILE A 86 12.37 23.71 -10.40
C ILE A 86 13.40 24.28 -9.42
N LEU A 87 14.59 23.68 -9.30
CA LEU A 87 15.67 24.15 -8.42
C LEU A 87 16.10 25.59 -8.72
N ARG A 88 16.06 26.06 -9.96
CA ARG A 88 16.29 27.48 -10.27
C ARG A 88 15.16 28.36 -9.80
N THR A 89 13.90 27.95 -9.96
CA THR A 89 12.74 28.74 -9.51
C THR A 89 12.62 28.77 -7.99
N VAL A 90 12.89 27.66 -7.29
CA VAL A 90 12.78 27.59 -5.82
C VAL A 90 14.10 27.96 -5.12
N GLY A 91 15.24 27.59 -5.69
CA GLY A 91 16.59 27.85 -5.17
C GLY A 91 17.13 29.26 -5.45
N THR A 92 16.32 30.16 -6.01
CA THR A 92 16.66 31.60 -6.03
C THR A 92 16.55 32.23 -4.63
N LEU A 93 16.00 31.55 -3.62
CA LEU A 93 16.11 31.98 -2.22
C LEU A 93 17.32 31.33 -1.52
N SER A 94 18.42 32.09 -1.52
CA SER A 94 19.47 32.07 -0.50
C SER A 94 20.30 30.79 -0.37
N LEU A 95 21.51 30.78 -0.96
CA LEU A 95 22.78 30.23 -0.41
C LEU A 95 23.90 30.16 -1.48
N ILE A 96 24.14 31.23 -2.26
CA ILE A 96 25.33 31.36 -3.13
C ILE A 96 26.30 32.43 -2.57
N HIS A 97 26.33 32.64 -1.26
CA HIS A 97 27.40 33.36 -0.58
C HIS A 97 27.65 32.68 0.76
N ILE A 98 28.49 31.64 0.75
CA ILE A 98 29.50 31.28 1.77
C ILE A 98 30.49 30.33 1.07
#